data_AF-A0A1Z5SNQ5-F1
#
_entry.id   AF-A0A1Z5SNQ5-F1
#
_cell.length_a   1.000
_cell.length_b   1.000
_cell.length_c   1.000
_cell.angle_alpha   90.00
_cell.angle_beta   90.00
_cell.angle_gamma   90.00
#
_symmetry.space_group_name_H-M   'P 1'
#
loop_
_entity.id
_entity.type
_entity.pdbx_description
1 polymer ?
#
loop_
_entity_poly.entity_id
_entity_poly.type
_entity_poly.pdbx_seq_one_letter_code
_entity_poly.pdbx_strand_id
1 'polypeptide(L)'
;MMSNTEQDKQRSGQVEEDDEPDDWDKRIFSTGCSDENAKLNDCFFEKKDWRACKDEMEAFKQCWKRQGNDQRTEAKDALATETSIRQRAALRPHRTITSTTRHWQQAPQPTPAQPRQSPQPSQAEHELSPDPERLRSLTDGLADPPPTLSEDEKQVDWTRSFHGLSTTPFTAEQAAILQQELSYDDIEIKPDGIIYLPEIKYRRILNKAFGPGGWGLAPRGETIVTGKVVTREYGLVCHGRLVSIARGEQQYFDPDGVPTATEGCKSNALMRCCKDLGIASELWDPRFIRGFMREAGKETIVEHVVSKKRRKHWMRKDDEVRYPYKEVASPAQQQGRR
;
A
#
# COMPACT_ATOMS: atom_id res chain seq x y z
N MET A 1 18.82 -2.85 -56.19
CA MET A 1 17.81 -2.40 -55.21
C MET A 1 17.46 -3.63 -54.38
N MET A 2 18.11 -3.78 -53.23
CA MET A 2 18.09 -4.99 -52.41
C MET A 2 16.96 -4.93 -51.38
N SER A 3 16.35 -6.08 -51.14
CA SER A 3 15.04 -6.31 -50.52
C SER A 3 14.98 -6.00 -49.03
N ASN A 4 13.81 -5.53 -48.56
CA ASN A 4 13.45 -5.20 -47.16
C ASN A 4 13.47 -6.38 -46.16
N THR A 5 14.28 -7.41 -46.38
CA THR A 5 14.32 -8.63 -45.54
C THR A 5 15.56 -8.67 -44.63
N GLU A 6 16.46 -7.69 -44.73
CA GLU A 6 17.68 -7.64 -43.91
C GLU A 6 17.60 -6.60 -42.76
N GLN A 7 16.60 -5.72 -42.73
CA GLN A 7 16.43 -4.75 -41.63
C GLN A 7 15.65 -5.29 -40.43
N ASP A 8 14.83 -6.34 -40.59
CA ASP A 8 14.10 -6.96 -39.48
C ASP A 8 14.90 -8.01 -38.70
N LYS A 9 16.12 -8.32 -39.13
CA LYS A 9 16.99 -9.32 -38.47
C LYS A 9 17.96 -8.74 -37.44
N GLN A 10 17.90 -7.43 -37.18
CA GLN A 10 18.81 -6.70 -36.28
C GLN A 10 18.14 -6.09 -35.04
N ARG A 11 16.87 -6.41 -34.77
CA ARG A 11 16.16 -5.93 -33.57
C ARG A 11 15.75 -7.03 -32.59
N SER A 12 16.39 -8.19 -32.69
CA SER A 12 16.29 -9.31 -31.73
C SER A 12 17.57 -9.40 -30.89
N GLY A 13 17.75 -8.45 -29.95
CA GLY A 13 18.89 -8.45 -29.05
C GLY A 13 18.53 -7.79 -27.71
N GLN A 14 18.46 -8.64 -26.67
CA GLN A 14 18.45 -8.33 -25.22
C GLN A 14 17.29 -7.48 -24.68
N VAL A 15 16.23 -8.16 -24.24
CA VAL A 15 15.66 -7.88 -22.92
C VAL A 15 16.18 -9.01 -22.04
N GLU A 16 17.29 -8.75 -21.35
CA GLU A 16 17.65 -9.56 -20.19
C GLU A 16 16.58 -9.30 -19.13
N GLU A 17 15.95 -10.38 -18.67
CA GLU A 17 15.21 -10.42 -17.40
C GLU A 17 16.11 -9.82 -16.33
N ASP A 18 15.72 -8.66 -15.82
CA ASP A 18 16.31 -8.05 -14.63
C ASP A 18 15.87 -8.88 -13.41
N ASP A 19 16.48 -10.06 -13.27
CA ASP A 19 16.55 -10.87 -12.06
C ASP A 19 17.44 -10.19 -10.99
N GLU A 20 17.44 -8.85 -10.89
CA GLU A 20 18.01 -8.20 -9.73
C GLU A 20 17.08 -8.42 -8.53
N PRO A 21 17.55 -9.10 -7.46
CA PRO A 21 16.80 -9.13 -6.22
C PRO A 21 16.65 -7.68 -5.74
N ASP A 22 15.47 -7.33 -5.21
CA ASP A 22 15.25 -5.96 -4.75
C ASP A 22 16.24 -5.60 -3.62
N ASP A 23 16.41 -4.31 -3.35
CA ASP A 23 17.37 -3.84 -2.36
C ASP A 23 17.13 -4.40 -0.95
N TRP A 24 15.93 -4.89 -0.68
CA TRP A 24 15.58 -5.52 0.59
C TRP A 24 16.02 -6.99 0.60
N ASP A 25 15.74 -7.74 -0.46
CA ASP A 25 16.19 -9.12 -0.65
C ASP A 25 17.70 -9.22 -0.66
N LYS A 26 18.40 -8.34 -1.39
CA LYS A 26 19.87 -8.24 -1.39
C LYS A 26 20.41 -8.06 0.03
N ARG A 27 19.75 -7.24 0.85
CA ARG A 27 20.14 -7.02 2.25
C ARG A 27 19.93 -8.27 3.08
N ILE A 28 18.79 -8.94 2.98
CA ILE A 28 18.51 -10.16 3.72
C ILE A 28 19.46 -11.29 3.30
N PHE A 29 19.69 -11.51 2.00
CA PHE A 29 20.65 -12.52 1.52
C PHE A 29 22.06 -12.24 2.02
N SER A 30 22.46 -10.97 2.09
CA SER A 30 23.77 -10.58 2.62
C SER A 30 23.94 -10.84 4.12
N THR A 31 22.86 -11.13 4.87
CA THR A 31 22.93 -11.46 6.31
C THR A 31 23.27 -12.92 6.58
N GLY A 32 23.18 -13.80 5.57
CA GLY A 32 23.39 -15.24 5.73
C GLY A 32 22.29 -15.95 6.54
N CYS A 33 21.14 -15.29 6.75
CA CYS A 33 19.98 -15.80 7.49
C CYS A 33 18.68 -15.73 6.66
N SER A 34 18.80 -15.79 5.33
CA SER A 34 17.65 -15.68 4.41
C SER A 34 16.64 -16.80 4.61
N ASP A 35 17.11 -18.02 4.91
CA ASP A 35 16.25 -19.20 5.04
C ASP A 35 15.41 -19.13 6.32
N GLU A 36 15.98 -18.67 7.43
CA GLU A 36 15.26 -18.44 8.68
C GLU A 36 14.31 -17.24 8.56
N ASN A 37 14.71 -16.20 7.82
CA ASN A 37 13.85 -15.05 7.53
C ASN A 37 12.63 -15.47 6.68
N ALA A 38 12.84 -16.32 5.67
CA ALA A 38 11.77 -16.86 4.84
C ALA A 38 10.78 -17.71 5.66
N LYS A 39 11.28 -18.61 6.50
CA LYS A 39 10.44 -19.43 7.41
C LYS A 39 9.63 -18.58 8.39
N LEU A 40 10.21 -17.49 8.89
CA LEU A 40 9.52 -16.56 9.76
C LEU A 40 8.39 -15.82 9.01
N ASN A 41 8.69 -15.30 7.82
CA ASN A 41 7.69 -14.63 6.97
C ASN A 41 6.57 -15.59 6.54
N ASP A 42 6.90 -16.84 6.24
CA ASP A 42 5.94 -17.89 5.92
C ASP A 42 5.02 -18.17 7.11
N CYS A 43 5.56 -18.33 8.32
CA CYS A 43 4.76 -18.52 9.52
C CYS A 43 3.81 -17.34 9.77
N PHE A 44 4.31 -16.10 9.65
CA PHE A 44 3.46 -14.91 9.79
C PHE A 44 2.39 -14.86 8.70
N PHE A 45 2.74 -15.21 7.46
CA PHE A 45 1.80 -15.22 6.36
C PHE A 45 0.68 -16.25 6.58
N GLU A 46 0.97 -17.39 7.17
CA GLU A 46 0.01 -18.45 7.47
C GLU A 46 -0.87 -18.13 8.68
N LYS A 47 -0.24 -17.78 9.80
CA LYS A 47 -0.94 -17.59 11.08
C LYS A 47 -1.52 -16.20 11.23
N LYS A 48 -1.05 -15.23 10.41
CA LYS A 48 -1.39 -13.79 10.48
C LYS A 48 -1.22 -13.20 11.89
N ASP A 49 -0.36 -13.83 12.70
CA ASP A 49 -0.03 -13.45 14.07
C ASP A 49 1.42 -13.84 14.36
N TRP A 50 2.27 -12.84 14.60
CA TRP A 50 3.69 -13.04 14.91
C TRP A 50 3.91 -13.76 16.25
N ARG A 51 2.96 -13.66 17.20
CA ARG A 51 3.07 -14.32 18.51
C ARG A 51 3.01 -15.84 18.40
N ALA A 52 2.34 -16.33 17.36
CA ALA A 52 2.23 -17.75 17.06
C ALA A 52 3.46 -18.31 16.30
N CYS A 53 4.43 -17.45 15.96
CA CYS A 53 5.67 -17.76 15.24
C CYS A 53 6.92 -17.65 16.11
N LYS A 54 6.78 -17.97 17.40
CA LYS A 54 7.84 -17.79 18.40
C LYS A 54 9.07 -18.66 18.08
N ASP A 55 8.86 -19.86 17.56
CA ASP A 55 9.94 -20.80 17.27
C ASP A 55 10.74 -20.36 16.04
N GLU A 56 10.06 -19.86 15.01
CA GLU A 56 10.67 -19.32 13.79
C GLU A 56 11.40 -18.00 14.07
N MET A 57 10.84 -17.16 14.94
CA MET A 57 11.47 -15.94 15.44
C MET A 57 12.76 -16.23 16.22
N GLU A 58 12.76 -17.26 17.06
CA GLU A 58 13.93 -17.67 17.84
C GLU A 58 15.00 -18.28 16.93
N ALA A 59 14.62 -19.08 15.92
CA ALA A 59 15.54 -19.61 14.92
C ALA A 59 16.23 -18.48 14.13
N PHE A 60 15.48 -17.45 13.72
CA PHE A 60 16.05 -16.28 13.05
C PHE A 60 17.03 -15.52 13.95
N LYS A 61 16.69 -15.26 15.22
CA LYS A 61 17.59 -14.62 16.18
C LYS A 61 18.88 -15.41 16.42
N GLN A 62 18.79 -16.74 16.47
CA GLN A 62 19.97 -17.59 16.64
C GLN A 62 20.86 -17.57 15.40
N CYS A 63 20.29 -17.56 14.19
CA CYS A 63 21.07 -17.35 12.98
C CYS A 63 21.73 -15.96 13.00
N TRP A 64 20.97 -14.92 13.33
CA TRP A 64 21.42 -13.53 13.34
C TRP A 64 22.64 -13.33 14.25
N LYS A 65 22.58 -13.90 15.46
CA LYS A 65 23.69 -13.87 16.42
C LYS A 65 24.90 -14.68 15.94
N ARG A 66 24.67 -15.83 15.30
CA ARG A 66 25.75 -16.69 14.76
C ARG A 66 26.51 -16.03 13.62
N GLN A 67 25.80 -15.30 12.77
CA GLN A 67 26.38 -14.54 11.66
C GLN A 67 27.00 -13.20 12.10
N GLY A 68 26.93 -12.85 13.39
CA GLY A 68 27.51 -11.62 13.92
C GLY A 68 26.82 -10.34 13.41
N ASN A 69 25.57 -10.45 12.98
CA ASN A 69 24.85 -9.34 12.34
C ASN A 69 24.54 -8.19 13.31
N ASP A 70 24.54 -8.44 14.62
CA ASP A 70 24.38 -7.40 15.65
C ASP A 70 25.45 -6.29 15.52
N GLN A 71 26.71 -6.67 15.31
CA GLN A 71 27.83 -5.73 15.14
C GLN A 71 27.74 -4.98 13.80
N ARG A 72 27.19 -5.62 12.77
CA ARG A 72 27.02 -5.03 11.43
C ARG A 72 25.93 -3.95 11.41
N THR A 73 24.86 -4.11 12.18
CA THR A 73 23.80 -3.11 12.30
C THR A 73 24.21 -1.97 13.23
N GLU A 74 24.86 -2.27 14.36
CA GLU A 74 25.37 -1.25 15.30
C GLU A 74 26.41 -0.32 14.64
N ALA A 75 27.27 -0.85 13.76
CA ALA A 75 28.26 -0.05 13.03
C ALA A 75 27.63 0.93 12.00
N LYS A 76 26.43 0.64 11.49
CA LYS A 76 25.72 1.52 10.55
C LYS A 76 24.99 2.67 11.26
N ASP A 77 24.42 2.41 12.43
CA ASP A 77 23.75 3.45 13.23
C ASP A 77 24.76 4.46 13.79
N ALA A 78 25.99 4.03 14.11
CA ALA A 78 27.09 4.92 14.47
C ALA A 78 27.49 5.87 13.31
N LEU A 79 27.54 5.37 12.07
CA LEU A 79 27.90 6.15 10.88
C LEU A 79 26.81 7.15 10.46
N ALA A 80 25.53 6.79 10.66
CA ALA A 80 24.39 7.68 10.44
C ALA A 80 24.37 8.83 11.48
N THR A 81 24.79 8.55 12.71
CA THR A 81 24.87 9.54 13.79
C THR A 81 26.02 10.53 13.57
N GLU A 82 27.18 10.10 13.09
CA GLU A 82 28.31 10.99 12.77
C GLU A 82 27.99 11.97 11.62
N THR A 83 27.20 11.54 10.64
CA THR A 83 26.81 12.38 9.49
C THR A 83 25.84 13.51 9.91
N SER A 84 24.96 13.23 10.88
CA SER A 84 24.02 14.21 11.45
C SER A 84 24.71 15.24 12.38
N ILE A 85 25.77 14.84 13.09
CA ILE A 85 26.54 15.73 13.98
C ILE A 85 27.39 16.72 13.18
N ARG A 86 27.96 16.33 12.04
CA ARG A 86 28.77 17.23 11.19
C ARG A 86 27.96 18.38 10.56
N GLN A 87 26.66 18.19 10.31
CA GLN A 87 25.81 19.25 9.73
C GLN A 87 25.32 20.30 10.74
N ARG A 88 25.43 20.05 12.06
CA ARG A 88 25.03 20.99 13.12
C ARG A 88 26.18 21.80 13.74
N ALA A 89 27.43 21.54 13.35
CA ALA A 89 28.62 22.19 13.92
C ALA A 89 29.03 23.52 13.25
N ALA A 90 28.32 23.97 12.21
CA ALA A 90 28.49 25.30 11.65
C ALA A 90 27.36 26.21 12.14
N LEU A 91 27.56 26.87 13.28
CA LEU A 91 26.91 28.10 13.79
C LEU A 91 26.82 28.07 15.33
N ARG A 92 27.94 28.35 16.02
CA ARG A 92 28.00 29.31 17.15
C ARG A 92 29.40 29.36 17.80
N PRO A 93 29.78 30.52 18.36
CA PRO A 93 31.16 30.78 18.77
C PRO A 93 31.47 30.28 20.19
N HIS A 94 32.76 30.02 20.38
CA HIS A 94 33.40 29.50 21.58
C HIS A 94 33.11 30.29 22.86
N ARG A 95 32.87 29.58 23.96
CA ARG A 95 33.11 30.08 25.31
C ARG A 95 33.79 28.99 26.15
N THR A 96 34.83 29.41 26.87
CA THR A 96 35.85 28.60 27.51
C THR A 96 35.65 28.55 29.03
N ILE A 97 36.11 27.44 29.65
CA ILE A 97 36.53 27.25 31.08
C ILE A 97 35.33 27.02 32.05
N THR A 98 35.27 26.09 33.01
CA THR A 98 36.29 25.42 33.86
C THR A 98 35.77 24.08 34.44
N SER A 99 36.73 23.22 34.79
CA SER A 99 36.63 21.98 35.57
C SER A 99 36.13 22.17 37.01
N THR A 100 35.25 21.26 37.49
CA THR A 100 35.24 20.78 38.88
C THR A 100 34.64 19.37 39.02
N THR A 101 35.50 18.49 39.54
CA THR A 101 35.35 17.23 40.30
C THR A 101 34.01 16.50 40.52
N ARG A 102 34.12 15.18 40.31
CA ARG A 102 33.24 14.05 40.69
C ARG A 102 32.64 14.12 42.11
N HIS A 103 31.38 13.74 42.22
CA HIS A 103 30.83 13.12 43.43
C HIS A 103 29.90 11.94 43.06
N TRP A 104 30.15 10.79 43.67
CA TRP A 104 29.39 9.53 43.53
C TRP A 104 28.29 9.48 44.60
N GLN A 105 27.03 9.28 44.21
CA GLN A 105 25.94 8.81 45.10
C GLN A 105 24.98 7.94 44.25
N GLN A 106 25.13 6.61 44.28
CA GLN A 106 24.40 5.62 45.09
C GLN A 106 22.94 5.35 44.65
N ALA A 107 22.69 4.06 44.36
CA ALA A 107 21.41 3.48 43.95
C ALA A 107 20.49 3.21 45.16
N PRO A 108 19.15 3.27 45.02
CA PRO A 108 18.23 2.86 46.08
C PRO A 108 17.97 1.34 46.05
N GLN A 109 17.93 0.76 47.26
CA GLN A 109 17.55 -0.62 47.57
C GLN A 109 16.02 -0.82 47.75
N PRO A 110 15.51 -2.07 47.73
CA PRO A 110 14.09 -2.39 47.63
C PRO A 110 13.39 -2.55 48.99
N THR A 111 12.08 -2.29 49.03
CA THR A 111 11.18 -2.55 50.16
C THR A 111 10.16 -3.65 49.83
N PRO A 112 9.58 -4.31 50.86
CA PRO A 112 9.19 -5.73 50.82
C PRO A 112 7.71 -6.01 50.57
N ALA A 113 7.44 -7.26 50.18
CA ALA A 113 6.14 -7.84 49.82
C ALA A 113 5.31 -8.36 51.02
N GLN A 114 3.98 -8.36 50.87
CA GLN A 114 3.00 -9.44 51.19
C GLN A 114 1.54 -8.91 51.17
N PRO A 115 0.47 -9.75 51.08
CA PRO A 115 0.35 -11.12 50.59
C PRO A 115 -0.81 -11.34 49.56
N ARG A 116 -0.81 -12.56 49.02
CA ARG A 116 -1.61 -13.15 47.94
C ARG A 116 -3.05 -13.54 48.36
N GLN A 117 -4.04 -13.33 47.48
CA GLN A 117 -5.33 -14.04 47.47
C GLN A 117 -5.62 -14.56 46.04
N SER A 118 -6.20 -15.75 45.95
CA SER A 118 -6.54 -16.48 44.70
C SER A 118 -8.08 -16.65 44.58
N PRO A 119 -8.65 -17.12 43.45
CA PRO A 119 -9.69 -16.40 42.71
C PRO A 119 -11.10 -17.03 42.84
N GLN A 120 -12.14 -16.27 42.49
CA GLN A 120 -13.49 -16.80 42.23
C GLN A 120 -14.00 -16.43 40.83
N PRO A 121 -14.85 -17.30 40.22
CA PRO A 121 -15.09 -17.31 38.79
C PRO A 121 -16.36 -16.52 38.43
N SER A 122 -16.26 -15.59 37.49
CA SER A 122 -17.44 -15.02 36.83
C SER A 122 -17.24 -14.96 35.33
N GLN A 123 -17.93 -15.89 34.67
CA GLN A 123 -18.66 -15.73 33.41
C GLN A 123 -17.87 -15.21 32.20
N ALA A 124 -17.54 -16.16 31.33
CA ALA A 124 -17.24 -15.91 29.93
C ALA A 124 -18.53 -15.46 29.22
N GLU A 125 -18.66 -14.15 29.00
CA GLU A 125 -19.62 -13.58 28.06
C GLU A 125 -18.85 -12.90 26.93
N HIS A 126 -18.91 -13.53 25.75
CA HIS A 126 -18.82 -12.94 24.41
C HIS A 126 -18.20 -11.52 24.26
N GLU A 127 -16.87 -11.44 24.16
CA GLU A 127 -16.20 -10.29 23.55
C GLU A 127 -16.21 -10.41 22.02
N LEU A 128 -17.30 -9.95 21.40
CA LEU A 128 -17.32 -9.48 20.01
C LEU A 128 -17.73 -8.01 20.03
N SER A 129 -16.87 -7.17 20.59
CA SER A 129 -16.94 -5.72 20.41
C SER A 129 -15.51 -5.21 20.35
N PRO A 130 -15.09 -4.56 19.25
CA PRO A 130 -13.74 -4.02 19.16
C PRO A 130 -13.57 -2.93 20.21
N ASP A 131 -12.56 -3.09 21.05
CA ASP A 131 -12.21 -2.16 22.11
C ASP A 131 -11.92 -0.75 21.53
N PRO A 132 -12.72 0.28 21.88
CA PRO A 132 -12.55 1.63 21.37
C PRO A 132 -11.21 2.27 21.77
N GLU A 133 -10.58 1.84 22.86
CA GLU A 133 -9.25 2.35 23.26
C GLU A 133 -8.16 1.90 22.28
N ARG A 134 -8.26 0.68 21.75
CA ARG A 134 -7.32 0.15 20.76
C ARG A 134 -7.48 0.80 19.39
N LEU A 135 -8.72 1.15 19.01
CA LEU A 135 -9.00 1.95 17.82
C LEU A 135 -8.41 3.36 17.95
N ARG A 136 -8.58 3.99 19.12
CA ARG A 136 -8.03 5.32 19.42
C ARG A 136 -6.51 5.34 19.42
N SER A 137 -5.87 4.28 19.92
CA SER A 137 -4.41 4.15 19.93
C SER A 137 -3.81 4.04 18.52
N LEU A 138 -4.53 3.51 17.52
CA LEU A 138 -4.07 3.46 16.12
C LEU A 138 -4.31 4.77 15.35
N THR A 139 -5.20 5.62 15.84
CA THR A 139 -5.42 6.98 15.32
C THR A 139 -4.55 8.03 16.01
N ASP A 140 -3.88 7.67 17.11
CA ASP A 140 -3.09 8.61 17.91
C ASP A 140 -1.83 9.04 17.12
N GLY A 141 -1.73 10.34 16.83
CA GLY A 141 -0.69 10.90 15.94
C GLY A 141 -1.05 10.96 14.45
N LEU A 142 -2.24 10.49 14.05
CA LEU A 142 -2.80 10.63 12.69
C LEU A 142 -3.98 11.59 12.62
N ALA A 143 -4.21 12.37 13.68
CA ALA A 143 -5.24 13.40 13.70
C ALA A 143 -4.94 14.44 12.61
N ASP A 144 -5.66 14.33 11.49
CA ASP A 144 -5.61 15.26 10.37
C ASP A 144 -6.98 15.93 10.17
N PRO A 145 -7.49 16.62 11.22
CA PRO A 145 -8.77 17.29 11.12
C PRO A 145 -8.69 18.37 10.04
N PRO A 146 -9.78 18.58 9.29
CA PRO A 146 -9.83 19.66 8.33
C PRO A 146 -9.50 21.01 8.99
N PRO A 147 -8.78 21.91 8.31
CA PRO A 147 -8.45 23.22 8.85
C PRO A 147 -9.74 24.02 9.12
N THR A 148 -9.81 24.66 10.29
CA THR A 148 -10.87 25.62 10.61
C THR A 148 -10.58 26.94 9.90
N LEU A 149 -11.36 27.25 8.87
CA LEU A 149 -11.29 28.55 8.19
C LEU A 149 -12.01 29.61 9.04
N SER A 150 -11.41 30.79 9.21
CA SER A 150 -12.07 31.93 9.87
C SER A 150 -13.19 32.48 8.98
N GLU A 151 -14.32 32.89 9.57
CA GLU A 151 -15.51 33.36 8.84
C GLU A 151 -15.25 34.57 7.90
N ASP A 152 -14.15 35.30 8.12
CA ASP A 152 -13.74 36.46 7.31
C ASP A 152 -13.00 36.08 6.00
N GLU A 153 -12.56 34.84 5.84
CA GLU A 153 -11.94 34.38 4.60
C GLU A 153 -13.02 33.94 3.62
N LYS A 154 -13.12 34.60 2.46
CA LYS A 154 -13.98 34.21 1.32
C LYS A 154 -13.47 32.92 0.63
N GLN A 155 -12.94 31.98 1.39
CA GLN A 155 -12.41 30.71 0.91
C GLN A 155 -13.46 29.63 1.11
N VAL A 156 -13.76 28.90 0.04
CA VAL A 156 -14.74 27.80 0.10
C VAL A 156 -14.21 26.69 1.01
N ASP A 157 -14.93 26.40 2.08
CA ASP A 157 -14.68 25.24 2.93
C ASP A 157 -15.11 23.94 2.22
N TRP A 158 -14.16 23.27 1.57
CA TRP A 158 -14.43 22.03 0.84
C TRP A 158 -14.82 20.84 1.70
N THR A 159 -14.71 20.95 3.02
CA THR A 159 -14.94 19.85 3.95
C THR A 159 -16.44 19.64 4.16
N ARG A 160 -17.21 20.74 4.10
CA ARG A 160 -18.67 20.73 4.28
C ARG A 160 -19.44 21.32 3.10
N SER A 161 -18.81 22.18 2.30
CA SER A 161 -19.50 22.89 1.22
C SER A 161 -19.90 21.98 0.05
N PHE A 162 -21.00 22.35 -0.61
CA PHE A 162 -21.45 21.78 -1.89
C PHE A 162 -21.31 22.80 -3.04
N HIS A 163 -20.40 23.78 -2.88
CA HIS A 163 -20.20 24.87 -3.82
C HIS A 163 -20.00 24.39 -5.26
N GLY A 164 -20.79 24.95 -6.18
CA GLY A 164 -20.68 24.68 -7.61
C GLY A 164 -21.28 23.34 -8.07
N LEU A 165 -21.74 22.48 -7.16
CA LEU A 165 -22.33 21.19 -7.51
C LEU A 165 -23.61 21.40 -8.35
N SER A 166 -23.69 20.71 -9.50
CA SER A 166 -24.83 20.77 -10.42
C SER A 166 -25.20 22.17 -10.95
N THR A 167 -24.30 23.15 -10.85
CA THR A 167 -24.61 24.52 -11.30
C THR A 167 -24.56 24.68 -12.82
N THR A 168 -23.58 24.02 -13.46
CA THR A 168 -23.33 24.12 -14.91
C THR A 168 -22.81 22.79 -15.45
N PRO A 169 -23.07 22.43 -16.72
CA PRO A 169 -22.37 21.32 -17.36
C PRO A 169 -20.92 21.68 -17.66
N PHE A 170 -20.05 20.68 -17.86
CA PHE A 170 -18.72 20.92 -18.45
C PHE A 170 -18.85 21.24 -19.95
N THR A 171 -17.80 21.80 -20.53
CA THR A 171 -17.78 22.09 -21.98
C THR A 171 -17.92 20.80 -22.81
N ALA A 172 -18.40 20.92 -24.04
CA ALA A 172 -18.57 19.76 -24.93
C ALA A 172 -17.25 19.00 -25.18
N GLU A 173 -16.14 19.73 -25.31
CA GLU A 173 -14.80 19.14 -25.47
C GLU A 173 -14.38 18.33 -24.24
N GLN A 174 -14.61 18.87 -23.04
CA GLN A 174 -14.34 18.17 -21.78
C GLN A 174 -15.21 16.93 -21.63
N ALA A 175 -16.51 17.05 -21.91
CA ALA A 175 -17.44 15.93 -21.84
C ALA A 175 -17.04 14.80 -22.80
N ALA A 176 -16.61 15.14 -24.02
CA ALA A 176 -16.13 14.15 -24.99
C ALA A 176 -14.87 13.41 -24.52
N ILE A 177 -13.94 14.10 -23.83
CA ILE A 177 -12.75 13.47 -23.25
C ILE A 177 -13.11 12.55 -22.08
N LEU A 178 -14.00 13.01 -21.19
CA LEU A 178 -14.40 12.27 -19.99
C LEU A 178 -15.19 10.99 -20.31
N GLN A 179 -15.99 11.03 -21.37
CA GLN A 179 -16.82 9.92 -21.84
C GLN A 179 -16.18 9.14 -22.99
N GLN A 180 -14.89 9.33 -23.23
CA GLN A 180 -14.16 8.60 -24.26
C GLN A 180 -14.11 7.10 -23.92
N GLU A 181 -14.37 6.26 -24.92
CA GLU A 181 -14.23 4.79 -24.81
C GLU A 181 -12.80 4.40 -24.42
N LEU A 182 -12.68 3.38 -23.56
CA LEU A 182 -11.39 2.88 -23.12
C LEU A 182 -10.78 1.93 -24.15
N SER A 183 -9.45 2.00 -24.28
CA SER A 183 -8.71 0.94 -24.98
C SER A 183 -8.73 -0.33 -24.14
N TYR A 184 -8.90 -1.48 -24.80
CA TYR A 184 -8.85 -2.78 -24.13
C TYR A 184 -7.48 -3.03 -23.47
N ASP A 185 -6.40 -2.48 -24.04
CA ASP A 185 -5.04 -2.60 -23.50
C ASP A 185 -4.83 -1.85 -22.19
N ASP A 186 -5.73 -0.93 -21.84
CA ASP A 186 -5.64 -0.16 -20.61
C ASP A 186 -6.37 -0.82 -19.44
N ILE A 187 -7.15 -1.89 -19.70
CA ILE A 187 -8.01 -2.54 -18.71
C ILE A 187 -7.30 -3.76 -18.13
N GLU A 188 -7.13 -3.79 -16.82
CA GLU A 188 -6.46 -4.88 -16.11
C GLU A 188 -7.45 -5.85 -15.48
N ILE A 189 -7.00 -7.09 -15.24
CA ILE A 189 -7.82 -8.15 -14.62
C ILE A 189 -7.22 -8.51 -13.28
N LYS A 190 -8.01 -8.40 -12.20
CA LYS A 190 -7.59 -8.92 -10.89
C LYS A 190 -7.61 -10.45 -10.87
N PRO A 191 -6.83 -11.09 -9.99
CA PRO A 191 -6.85 -12.54 -9.77
C PRO A 191 -8.26 -13.15 -9.56
N ASP A 192 -9.17 -12.35 -8.99
CA ASP A 192 -10.55 -12.74 -8.68
C ASP A 192 -11.51 -12.62 -9.90
N GLY A 193 -11.02 -12.12 -11.04
CA GLY A 193 -11.80 -11.94 -12.28
C GLY A 193 -12.49 -10.58 -12.40
N ILE A 194 -12.20 -9.66 -11.48
CA ILE A 194 -12.73 -8.29 -11.52
C ILE A 194 -11.84 -7.46 -12.46
N ILE A 195 -12.44 -6.91 -13.51
CA ILE A 195 -11.77 -5.97 -14.40
C ILE A 195 -11.69 -4.58 -13.75
N TYR A 196 -10.59 -3.86 -13.98
CA TYR A 196 -10.40 -2.51 -13.44
C TYR A 196 -9.52 -1.68 -14.36
N LEU A 197 -9.69 -0.36 -14.31
CA LEU A 197 -8.79 0.59 -14.94
C LEU A 197 -7.75 1.04 -13.90
N PRO A 198 -6.44 1.00 -14.20
CA PRO A 198 -5.41 1.49 -13.30
C PRO A 198 -5.58 2.97 -12.94
N GLU A 199 -5.30 3.31 -11.67
CA GLU A 199 -5.51 4.66 -11.09
C GLU A 199 -4.85 5.79 -11.89
N ILE A 200 -3.68 5.50 -12.48
CA ILE A 200 -2.94 6.46 -13.29
C ILE A 200 -3.72 6.91 -14.53
N LYS A 201 -4.55 6.02 -15.11
CA LYS A 201 -5.33 6.32 -16.31
C LYS A 201 -6.42 7.35 -16.02
N TYR A 202 -7.11 7.24 -14.88
CA TYR A 202 -8.05 8.26 -14.42
C TYR A 202 -7.39 9.63 -14.28
N ARG A 203 -6.21 9.70 -13.65
CA ARG A 203 -5.47 10.97 -13.50
C ARG A 203 -5.07 11.57 -14.84
N ARG A 204 -4.67 10.74 -15.82
CA ARG A 204 -4.35 11.19 -17.19
C ARG A 204 -5.58 11.75 -17.90
N ILE A 205 -6.74 11.10 -17.76
CA ILE A 205 -8.02 11.57 -18.34
C ILE A 205 -8.42 12.91 -17.70
N LEU A 206 -8.33 13.04 -16.38
CA LEU A 206 -8.60 14.30 -15.68
C LEU A 206 -7.65 15.42 -16.09
N ASN A 207 -6.34 15.13 -16.22
CA ASN A 207 -5.36 16.09 -16.72
C ASN A 207 -5.64 16.50 -18.17
N LYS A 208 -6.09 15.56 -19.02
CA LYS A 208 -6.46 15.85 -20.41
C LYS A 208 -7.72 16.71 -20.49
N ALA A 209 -8.73 16.46 -19.65
CA ALA A 209 -9.99 17.20 -19.65
C ALA A 209 -9.87 18.58 -18.98
N PHE A 210 -9.22 18.66 -17.82
CA PHE A 210 -9.22 19.87 -16.98
C PHE A 210 -7.88 20.60 -16.96
N GLY A 211 -6.80 19.97 -17.42
CA GLY A 211 -5.45 20.48 -17.27
C GLY A 211 -4.85 20.16 -15.89
N PRO A 212 -3.51 20.06 -15.79
CA PRO A 212 -2.84 19.95 -14.49
C PRO A 212 -3.15 21.18 -13.63
N GLY A 213 -3.57 20.96 -12.38
CA GLY A 213 -4.03 22.01 -11.48
C GLY A 213 -5.50 22.42 -11.65
N GLY A 214 -6.18 21.94 -12.70
CA GLY A 214 -7.62 22.17 -12.92
C GLY A 214 -8.55 21.25 -12.13
N TRP A 215 -8.01 20.31 -11.35
CA TRP A 215 -8.77 19.39 -10.51
C TRP A 215 -7.99 18.99 -9.25
N GLY A 216 -8.71 18.52 -8.23
CA GLY A 216 -8.12 18.03 -6.99
C GLY A 216 -9.11 17.25 -6.14
N LEU A 217 -8.58 16.45 -5.20
CA LEU A 217 -9.38 15.80 -4.17
C LEU A 217 -9.25 16.57 -2.86
N ALA A 218 -10.38 17.04 -2.35
CA ALA A 218 -10.46 17.66 -1.04
C ALA A 218 -10.87 16.60 0.01
N PRO A 219 -10.10 16.40 1.08
CA PRO A 219 -10.54 15.57 2.20
C PRO A 219 -11.74 16.22 2.91
N ARG A 220 -12.78 15.43 3.20
CA ARG A 220 -14.03 15.92 3.83
C ARG A 220 -14.27 15.45 5.25
N GLY A 221 -13.41 14.57 5.75
CA GLY A 221 -13.46 14.10 7.12
C GLY A 221 -12.09 13.66 7.60
N GLU A 222 -12.03 13.27 8.87
CA GLU A 222 -10.85 12.65 9.46
C GLU A 222 -10.57 11.29 8.85
N THR A 223 -9.30 10.92 8.85
CA THR A 223 -8.89 9.57 8.45
C THR A 223 -9.29 8.58 9.55
N ILE A 224 -10.19 7.65 9.23
CA ILE A 224 -10.63 6.62 10.16
C ILE A 224 -9.78 5.38 9.94
N VAL A 225 -9.01 5.00 10.97
CA VAL A 225 -8.18 3.81 10.97
C VAL A 225 -8.82 2.76 11.87
N THR A 226 -9.40 1.73 11.25
CA THR A 226 -10.08 0.64 11.95
C THR A 226 -9.31 -0.65 11.73
N GLY A 227 -8.54 -1.10 12.72
CA GLY A 227 -7.89 -2.43 12.82
C GLY A 227 -6.97 -2.85 11.66
N LYS A 228 -7.53 -3.01 10.44
CA LYS A 228 -6.86 -3.40 9.19
C LYS A 228 -7.35 -2.59 7.97
N VAL A 229 -8.09 -1.51 8.17
CA VAL A 229 -8.65 -0.68 7.09
C VAL A 229 -8.46 0.79 7.42
N VAL A 230 -8.01 1.56 6.42
CA VAL A 230 -8.06 3.02 6.42
C VAL A 230 -9.23 3.45 5.55
N THR A 231 -10.07 4.36 6.04
CA THR A 231 -11.17 4.94 5.25
C THR A 231 -11.30 6.44 5.48
N ARG A 232 -11.63 7.16 4.42
CA ARG A 232 -11.82 8.61 4.46
C ARG A 232 -12.74 9.08 3.33
N GLU A 233 -13.53 10.11 3.60
CA GLU A 233 -14.35 10.77 2.59
C GLU A 233 -13.55 11.84 1.84
N TYR A 234 -13.68 11.85 0.51
CA TYR A 234 -13.10 12.86 -0.37
C TYR A 234 -14.16 13.46 -1.30
N GLY A 235 -14.02 14.75 -1.59
CA GLY A 235 -14.74 15.45 -2.64
C GLY A 235 -13.84 15.72 -3.83
N LEU A 236 -14.26 15.31 -5.03
CA LEU A 236 -13.61 15.71 -6.27
C LEU A 236 -14.04 17.13 -6.64
N VAL A 237 -13.06 18.01 -6.80
CA VAL A 237 -13.26 19.40 -7.22
C VAL A 237 -12.57 19.58 -8.57
N CYS A 238 -13.29 20.09 -9.56
CA CYS A 238 -12.73 20.44 -10.86
C CYS A 238 -13.09 21.89 -11.16
N HIS A 239 -12.15 22.74 -11.60
CA HIS A 239 -12.40 24.16 -11.90
C HIS A 239 -13.15 24.92 -10.79
N GLY A 240 -12.81 24.66 -9.51
CA GLY A 240 -13.39 25.38 -8.37
C GLY A 240 -14.83 25.01 -8.02
N ARG A 241 -15.33 23.87 -8.51
CA ARG A 241 -16.67 23.35 -8.21
C ARG A 241 -16.61 21.89 -7.75
N LEU A 242 -17.43 21.57 -6.75
CA LEU A 242 -17.61 20.20 -6.31
C LEU A 242 -18.30 19.40 -7.42
N VAL A 243 -17.76 18.23 -7.72
CA VAL A 243 -18.25 17.32 -8.75
C VAL A 243 -18.92 16.10 -8.14
N SER A 244 -18.24 15.43 -7.22
CA SER A 244 -18.69 14.18 -6.62
C SER A 244 -18.05 14.02 -5.25
N ILE A 245 -18.71 13.25 -4.39
CA ILE A 245 -18.21 12.86 -3.07
C ILE A 245 -18.19 11.34 -3.02
N ALA A 246 -17.07 10.77 -2.61
CA ALA A 246 -16.95 9.34 -2.38
C ALA A 246 -16.08 9.05 -1.16
N ARG A 247 -16.42 7.96 -0.48
CA ARG A 247 -15.56 7.38 0.56
C ARG A 247 -14.57 6.42 -0.09
N GLY A 248 -13.29 6.63 0.19
CA GLY A 248 -12.22 5.69 -0.14
C GLY A 248 -12.00 4.71 1.00
N GLU A 249 -11.47 3.54 0.67
CA GLU A 249 -11.02 2.56 1.64
C GLU A 249 -9.80 1.81 1.12
N GLN A 250 -8.92 1.42 2.04
CA GLN A 250 -7.75 0.60 1.73
C GLN A 250 -7.41 -0.29 2.91
N GLN A 251 -7.23 -1.58 2.63
CA GLN A 251 -6.79 -2.54 3.64
C GLN A 251 -5.27 -2.43 3.86
N TYR A 252 -4.85 -2.64 5.10
CA TYR A 252 -3.46 -2.76 5.50
C TYR A 252 -3.29 -3.94 6.46
N PHE A 253 -2.08 -4.49 6.54
CA PHE A 253 -1.80 -5.67 7.34
C PHE A 253 -1.06 -5.32 8.63
N ASP A 254 -0.09 -4.40 8.52
CA ASP A 254 0.74 -3.94 9.63
C ASP A 254 0.51 -2.43 9.86
N PRO A 255 0.53 -1.94 11.12
CA PRO A 255 0.34 -0.53 11.43
C PRO A 255 1.33 0.40 10.70
N ASP A 256 2.55 -0.07 10.44
CA ASP A 256 3.56 0.68 9.67
C ASP A 256 3.13 0.93 8.21
N GLY A 257 2.15 0.17 7.70
CA GLY A 257 1.56 0.31 6.38
C GLY A 257 0.46 1.36 6.28
N VAL A 258 0.07 2.02 7.37
CA VAL A 258 -1.00 3.04 7.39
C VAL A 258 -0.72 4.21 6.43
N PRO A 259 0.49 4.77 6.31
CA PRO A 259 0.77 5.86 5.35
C PRO A 259 0.50 5.45 3.90
N THR A 260 0.96 4.27 3.49
CA THR A 260 0.69 3.71 2.16
C THR A 260 -0.80 3.45 1.96
N ALA A 261 -1.48 2.96 3.00
CA ALA A 261 -2.92 2.73 2.95
C ALA A 261 -3.72 4.04 2.83
N THR A 262 -3.25 5.14 3.44
CA THR A 262 -3.86 6.47 3.30
C THR A 262 -3.80 6.96 1.86
N GLU A 263 -2.66 6.79 1.17
CA GLU A 263 -2.55 7.12 -0.26
C GLU A 263 -3.42 6.22 -1.14
N GLY A 264 -3.46 4.90 -0.85
CA GLY A 264 -4.37 3.97 -1.52
C GLY A 264 -5.84 4.33 -1.33
N CYS A 265 -6.22 4.73 -0.11
CA CYS A 265 -7.57 5.20 0.21
C CYS A 265 -7.93 6.43 -0.62
N LYS A 266 -7.01 7.38 -0.81
CA LYS A 266 -7.21 8.58 -1.63
C LYS A 266 -7.41 8.24 -3.10
N SER A 267 -6.58 7.38 -3.67
CA SER A 267 -6.73 6.97 -5.08
C SER A 267 -7.99 6.12 -5.30
N ASN A 268 -8.39 5.28 -4.33
CA ASN A 268 -9.65 4.56 -4.36
C ASN A 268 -10.85 5.50 -4.46
N ALA A 269 -10.88 6.54 -3.63
CA ALA A 269 -11.93 7.57 -3.69
C ALA A 269 -11.94 8.33 -5.03
N LEU A 270 -10.76 8.60 -5.61
CA LEU A 270 -10.64 9.25 -6.92
C LEU A 270 -11.43 8.51 -7.99
N MET A 271 -11.18 7.20 -8.12
CA MET A 271 -11.80 6.35 -9.14
C MET A 271 -13.32 6.33 -8.97
N ARG A 272 -13.81 6.26 -7.73
CA ARG A 272 -15.24 6.32 -7.39
C ARG A 272 -15.88 7.64 -7.81
N CYS A 273 -15.24 8.78 -7.52
CA CYS A 273 -15.72 10.09 -7.93
C CYS A 273 -15.73 10.25 -9.47
N CYS A 274 -14.74 9.68 -10.16
CA CYS A 274 -14.63 9.74 -11.61
C CYS A 274 -15.77 9.01 -12.34
N LYS A 275 -16.47 8.09 -11.66
CA LYS A 275 -17.65 7.42 -12.23
C LYS A 275 -18.78 8.42 -12.53
N ASP A 276 -19.00 9.40 -11.67
CA ASP A 276 -20.04 10.42 -11.87
C ASP A 276 -19.71 11.37 -13.02
N LEU A 277 -18.43 11.45 -13.42
CA LEU A 277 -17.98 12.15 -14.63
C LEU A 277 -18.20 11.36 -15.92
N GLY A 278 -18.58 10.07 -15.82
CA GLY A 278 -18.73 9.16 -16.95
C GLY A 278 -17.45 8.42 -17.35
N ILE A 279 -16.34 8.62 -16.64
CA ILE A 279 -15.06 7.96 -16.96
C ILE A 279 -15.19 6.46 -16.66
N ALA A 280 -14.76 5.63 -17.62
CA ALA A 280 -14.72 4.17 -17.48
C ALA A 280 -16.07 3.54 -17.11
N SER A 281 -17.18 4.16 -17.52
CA SER A 281 -18.53 3.71 -17.17
C SER A 281 -18.84 2.30 -17.69
N GLU A 282 -18.24 1.91 -18.81
CA GLU A 282 -18.35 0.58 -19.43
C GLU A 282 -17.83 -0.57 -18.54
N LEU A 283 -16.88 -0.31 -17.63
CA LEU A 283 -16.37 -1.33 -16.70
C LEU A 283 -17.43 -1.82 -15.69
N TRP A 284 -18.57 -1.13 -15.63
CA TRP A 284 -19.71 -1.49 -14.79
C TRP A 284 -20.88 -2.08 -15.59
N ASP A 285 -20.78 -2.18 -16.91
CA ASP A 285 -21.79 -2.84 -17.75
C ASP A 285 -21.54 -4.38 -17.78
N PRO A 286 -22.48 -5.20 -17.27
CA PRO A 286 -22.37 -6.66 -17.33
C PRO A 286 -22.22 -7.24 -18.75
N ARG A 287 -22.63 -6.51 -19.79
CA ARG A 287 -22.43 -6.93 -21.19
C ARG A 287 -20.99 -6.70 -21.63
N PHE A 288 -20.44 -5.53 -21.35
CA PHE A 288 -19.04 -5.20 -21.61
C PHE A 288 -18.11 -6.17 -20.87
N ILE A 289 -18.33 -6.37 -19.57
CA ILE A 289 -17.50 -7.28 -18.74
C ILE A 289 -17.43 -8.68 -19.35
N ARG A 290 -18.58 -9.24 -19.76
CA ARG A 290 -18.62 -10.57 -20.40
C ARG A 290 -17.94 -10.59 -21.77
N GLY A 291 -18.06 -9.53 -22.56
CA GLY A 291 -17.38 -9.38 -23.84
C GLY A 291 -15.87 -9.34 -23.68
N PHE A 292 -15.39 -8.46 -22.79
CA PHE A 292 -13.97 -8.27 -22.48
C PHE A 292 -13.34 -9.55 -21.92
N MET A 293 -13.98 -10.22 -20.95
CA MET A 293 -13.44 -11.46 -20.37
C MET A 293 -13.33 -12.60 -21.39
N ARG A 294 -14.20 -12.65 -22.42
CA ARG A 294 -14.10 -13.62 -23.51
C ARG A 294 -12.93 -13.30 -24.44
N GLU A 295 -12.71 -12.03 -24.73
CA GLU A 295 -11.72 -11.56 -25.69
C GLU A 295 -10.32 -11.51 -25.10
N ALA A 296 -10.15 -10.90 -23.93
CA ALA A 296 -8.86 -10.62 -23.28
C ALA A 296 -8.59 -11.44 -22.01
N GLY A 297 -9.59 -12.07 -21.39
CA GLY A 297 -9.43 -12.83 -20.15
C GLY A 297 -9.05 -14.30 -20.34
N LYS A 298 -8.23 -14.85 -19.43
CA LYS A 298 -7.99 -16.29 -19.27
C LYS A 298 -8.18 -16.74 -17.82
N GLU A 299 -8.78 -17.91 -17.64
CA GLU A 299 -8.85 -18.62 -16.36
C GLU A 299 -7.73 -19.68 -16.34
N THR A 300 -6.82 -19.58 -15.37
CA THR A 300 -5.77 -20.59 -15.15
C THR A 300 -5.77 -21.07 -13.70
N ILE A 301 -5.19 -22.25 -13.46
CA ILE A 301 -4.99 -22.77 -12.10
C ILE A 301 -3.54 -22.50 -11.74
N VAL A 302 -3.32 -21.72 -10.69
CA VAL A 302 -1.98 -21.44 -10.19
C VAL A 302 -1.70 -22.19 -8.90
N GLU A 303 -0.46 -22.64 -8.74
CA GLU A 303 0.07 -23.27 -7.53
C GLU A 303 1.09 -22.33 -6.88
N HIS A 304 0.95 -22.09 -5.58
CA HIS A 304 1.95 -21.35 -4.83
C HIS A 304 3.24 -22.18 -4.70
N VAL A 305 4.39 -21.61 -5.04
CA VAL A 305 5.67 -22.34 -5.15
C VAL A 305 6.06 -22.99 -3.81
N VAL A 306 5.89 -22.27 -2.69
CA VAL A 306 6.22 -22.77 -1.33
C VAL A 306 5.12 -23.66 -0.77
N SER A 307 3.91 -23.11 -0.51
CA SER A 307 2.82 -23.85 0.13
C SER A 307 2.15 -24.94 -0.70
N LYS A 308 2.45 -25.05 -2.00
CA LYS A 308 1.81 -25.98 -2.97
C LYS A 308 0.28 -25.89 -3.05
N LYS A 309 -0.32 -24.84 -2.48
CA LYS A 309 -1.77 -24.60 -2.54
C LYS A 309 -2.14 -24.15 -3.95
N ARG A 310 -3.20 -24.74 -4.49
CA ARG A 310 -3.75 -24.42 -5.81
C ARG A 310 -4.97 -23.52 -5.68
N ARG A 311 -5.08 -22.55 -6.57
CA ARG A 311 -6.27 -21.69 -6.68
C ARG A 311 -6.56 -21.35 -8.13
N LYS A 312 -7.83 -21.05 -8.40
CA LYS A 312 -8.24 -20.42 -9.65
C LYS A 312 -7.66 -19.00 -9.71
N HIS A 313 -7.25 -18.58 -10.89
CA HIS A 313 -6.63 -17.29 -11.13
C HIS A 313 -7.10 -16.74 -12.47
N TRP A 314 -7.69 -15.56 -12.43
CA TRP A 314 -8.00 -14.78 -13.62
C TRP A 314 -6.89 -13.79 -13.92
N MET A 315 -6.55 -13.66 -15.19
CA MET A 315 -5.54 -12.73 -15.68
C MET A 315 -5.80 -12.43 -17.15
N ARG A 316 -5.12 -11.44 -17.72
CA ARG A 316 -5.19 -11.20 -19.16
C ARG A 316 -4.48 -12.31 -19.93
N LYS A 317 -4.83 -12.52 -21.19
CA LYS A 317 -4.25 -13.58 -22.03
C LYS A 317 -2.76 -13.37 -22.29
N ASP A 318 -2.38 -12.11 -22.48
CA ASP A 318 -1.04 -11.58 -22.71
C ASP A 318 -0.16 -11.54 -21.46
N ASP A 319 -0.74 -11.63 -20.26
CA ASP A 319 0.02 -11.65 -19.01
C ASP A 319 0.65 -13.02 -18.72
N GLU A 320 1.71 -13.00 -17.92
CA GLU A 320 2.38 -14.19 -17.39
C GLU A 320 2.21 -14.29 -15.87
N VAL A 321 2.19 -15.53 -15.35
CA VAL A 321 2.03 -15.74 -13.91
C VAL A 321 3.32 -15.40 -13.19
N ARG A 322 3.26 -14.39 -12.32
CA ARG A 322 4.40 -13.93 -11.52
C ARG A 322 4.58 -14.74 -10.23
N TYR A 323 5.83 -14.84 -9.76
CA TYR A 323 6.17 -15.33 -8.43
C TYR A 323 5.31 -14.63 -7.35
N PRO A 324 4.79 -15.32 -6.32
CA PRO A 324 5.11 -16.69 -5.87
C PRO A 324 4.27 -17.81 -6.50
N TYR A 325 3.60 -17.55 -7.62
CA TYR A 325 2.70 -18.50 -8.26
C TYR A 325 3.34 -19.10 -9.53
N LYS A 326 2.95 -20.33 -9.86
CA LYS A 326 3.26 -20.99 -11.15
C LYS A 326 1.99 -21.57 -11.75
N GLU A 327 1.89 -21.56 -13.08
CA GLU A 327 0.79 -22.23 -13.77
C GLU A 327 0.87 -23.75 -13.58
N VAL A 328 -0.28 -24.38 -13.35
CA VAL A 328 -0.43 -25.83 -13.38
C VAL A 328 -1.39 -26.17 -14.50
N ALA A 329 -0.89 -26.95 -15.48
CA ALA A 329 -1.72 -27.44 -16.56
C ALA A 329 -2.93 -28.20 -16.00
N SER A 330 -4.13 -27.79 -16.41
CA SER A 330 -5.35 -28.51 -16.06
C SER A 330 -5.29 -29.91 -16.67
N PRO A 331 -5.62 -31.00 -15.93
CA PRO A 331 -5.53 -32.37 -16.44
C PRO A 331 -6.33 -32.63 -17.74
N ALA A 332 -7.25 -31.74 -18.11
CA ALA A 332 -7.97 -31.77 -19.38
C ALA A 332 -7.10 -31.48 -20.63
N GLN A 333 -5.96 -30.78 -20.49
CA GLN A 333 -5.05 -30.49 -21.61
C GLN A 333 -4.01 -31.58 -21.89
N GLN A 334 -3.86 -32.57 -21.01
CA GLN A 334 -2.93 -33.70 -21.22
C GLN A 334 -3.51 -34.83 -22.10
N GLN A 335 -4.83 -34.85 -22.38
CA GLN A 335 -5.45 -35.86 -23.23
C GLN A 335 -5.43 -35.54 -24.73
N GLY A 336 -5.02 -34.33 -25.15
CA GLY A 336 -4.94 -33.93 -26.56
C GLY A 336 -3.55 -34.00 -27.20
N ARG A 337 -2.54 -34.51 -26.48
CA ARG A 337 -1.13 -34.57 -26.93
C ARG A 337 -0.57 -36.00 -26.98
N ARG A 338 -1.40 -36.99 -27.32
CA ARG A 338 -0.95 -38.35 -27.65
C ARG A 338 -1.31 -38.73 -29.06
#